data_AF-A0A9P6Z2A7-F1
#
_entry.id   AF-A0A9P6Z2A7-F1
#
_cell.length_a   1.000
_cell.length_b   1.000
_cell.length_c   1.000
_cell.angle_alpha   90.00
_cell.angle_beta   90.00
_cell.angle_gamma   90.00
#
_symmetry.space_group_name_H-M   'P 1'
#
loop_
_entity.id
_entity.type
_entity.pdbx_description
1 polymer ?
#
loop_
_entity_poly.entity_id
_entity_poly.type
_entity_poly.pdbx_seq_one_letter_code
_entity_poly.pdbx_strand_id
1 'polypeptide(L)' 'MFQKIVNFWFSSFITERLLASPLFNRMAAKTHHHVSNITDKGVKTGSEFMKAFKENLEKEARNSGRK' A
#
# COMPACT_ATOMS: atom_id res chain seq x y z
N MET A 1 37.02 7.96 -13.16
CA MET A 1 36.05 7.55 -14.21
C MET A 1 35.79 6.04 -14.17
N PHE A 2 36.83 5.21 -14.14
CA PHE A 2 36.75 3.75 -14.08
C PHE A 2 35.91 3.20 -12.91
N GLN A 3 36.07 3.76 -11.71
CA GLN A 3 35.31 3.38 -10.52
C GLN A 3 33.78 3.58 -10.66
N LYS A 4 33.35 4.61 -11.40
CA LYS A 4 31.92 4.85 -11.71
C LYS A 4 31.37 3.79 -12.67
N ILE A 5 32.17 3.35 -13.64
CA ILE A 5 31.79 2.33 -14.61
C ILE A 5 31.67 0.96 -13.92
N VAL A 6 32.61 0.62 -13.04
CA VAL A 6 32.55 -0.62 -12.24
C VAL A 6 31.33 -0.61 -11.31
N ASN A 7 31.05 0.50 -10.63
CA ASN A 7 29.85 0.61 -9.79
C ASN A 7 28.55 0.49 -10.60
N PHE A 8 28.50 1.07 -11.80
CA PHE A 8 27.35 0.94 -12.70
C PHE A 8 27.16 -0.51 -13.16
N TRP A 9 28.25 -1.20 -13.51
CA TRP A 9 28.21 -2.62 -13.90
C TRP A 9 27.80 -3.54 -12.75
N PHE A 10 28.33 -3.32 -11.54
CA PHE A 10 27.93 -4.09 -10.37
C PHE A 10 26.46 -3.83 -10.01
N SER A 11 25.99 -2.58 -10.09
CA SER A 11 24.58 -2.26 -9.88
C SER A 11 23.71 -2.96 -10.92
N SER A 12 24.04 -2.85 -12.22
CA SER A 12 23.29 -3.53 -13.30
C SER A 12 23.31 -5.05 -13.13
N PHE A 13 24.46 -5.65 -12.81
CA PHE A 13 24.60 -7.10 -12.65
C PHE A 13 23.84 -7.63 -11.44
N ILE A 14 23.87 -6.90 -10.31
CA ILE A 14 23.10 -7.25 -9.12
C ILE A 14 21.61 -7.12 -9.43
N THR A 15 21.17 -6.04 -10.06
CA THR A 15 19.77 -5.83 -10.43
C THR A 15 19.27 -6.89 -11.40
N GLU A 16 20.04 -7.24 -12.44
CA GLU A 16 19.69 -8.27 -13.41
C GLU A 16 19.64 -9.67 -12.77
N ARG A 17 20.58 -10.01 -11.88
CA ARG A 17 20.58 -11.29 -11.15
C ARG A 17 19.44 -11.38 -10.13
N LEU A 18 19.08 -10.26 -9.50
CA LEU A 18 17.98 -10.19 -8.56
C LEU A 18 16.63 -10.33 -9.28
N LEU A 19 16.46 -9.65 -10.43
CA LEU A 19 15.25 -9.75 -11.26
C LEU A 19 15.12 -11.11 -11.97
N ALA A 20 16.24 -11.75 -12.30
CA ALA A 20 16.27 -13.12 -12.81
C ALA A 20 15.97 -14.18 -11.73
N SER A 21 15.97 -13.82 -10.44
CA SER A 21 15.72 -14.77 -9.35
C SER A 21 14.22 -15.06 -9.20
N PRO A 22 13.77 -16.32 -9.41
CA PRO A 22 12.38 -16.71 -9.20
C PRO A 22 11.93 -16.54 -7.75
N LEU A 23 12.85 -16.63 -6.79
CA LEU A 23 12.58 -16.40 -5.36
C LEU A 23 12.30 -14.93 -5.08
N PHE A 24 13.04 -14.01 -5.70
CA PHE A 24 12.79 -12.58 -5.58
C PHE A 24 11.44 -12.21 -6.18
N ASN A 25 11.09 -12.76 -7.34
CA ASN A 25 9.78 -12.53 -7.98
C ASN A 25 8.62 -13.07 -7.12
N ARG A 26 8.78 -14.25 -6.51
CA ARG A 26 7.79 -14.81 -5.56
C ARG A 26 7.65 -13.94 -4.30
N MET A 27 8.76 -13.45 -3.77
CA MET A 27 8.75 -12.56 -2.60
C MET A 27 8.07 -11.24 -2.92
N ALA A 28 8.42 -10.60 -4.05
CA ALA A 28 7.80 -9.37 -4.52
C ALA A 28 6.29 -9.54 -4.72
N ALA A 29 5.86 -10.61 -5.39
CA ALA A 29 4.45 -10.91 -5.60
C ALA A 29 3.70 -11.11 -4.26
N LYS A 30 4.30 -11.85 -3.31
CA LYS A 30 3.71 -12.05 -1.97
C LYS A 30 3.59 -10.74 -1.20
N THR A 31 4.61 -9.88 -1.26
CA THR A 31 4.59 -8.56 -0.63
C THR A 31 3.51 -7.67 -1.26
N HIS A 32 3.41 -7.63 -2.59
CA HIS A 32 2.37 -6.89 -3.29
C HIS A 32 0.96 -7.35 -2.88
N HIS A 33 0.71 -8.67 -2.85
CA HIS A 33 -0.57 -9.21 -2.39
C HIS A 33 -0.86 -8.88 -0.93
N HIS A 34 0.15 -8.94 -0.06
CA HIS A 34 -0.01 -8.61 1.35
C HIS A 34 -0.38 -7.15 1.56
N VAL A 35 0.33 -6.23 0.90
CA VAL A 35 0.06 -4.78 0.97
C VAL A 35 -1.32 -4.48 0.38
N SER A 36 -1.66 -5.05 -0.78
CA SER A 36 -2.99 -4.87 -1.39
C SER A 36 -4.11 -5.29 -0.44
N ASN A 37 -3.97 -6.47 0.20
CA ASN A 37 -4.97 -6.96 1.15
C ASN A 37 -5.11 -6.05 2.39
N ILE A 38 -4.01 -5.45 2.87
CA ILE A 38 -4.07 -4.49 3.97
C ILE A 38 -4.78 -3.21 3.52
N THR A 39 -4.43 -2.69 2.34
CA THR A 39 -5.06 -1.50 1.76
C THR A 39 -6.56 -1.72 1.57
N ASP A 40 -6.99 -2.85 1.00
CA ASP A 40 -8.41 -3.16 0.79
C ASP A 40 -9.18 -3.23 2.11
N LYS A 41 -8.58 -3.85 3.14
CA LYS A 41 -9.16 -3.85 4.49
C LYS A 41 -9.25 -2.45 5.07
N GLY A 42 -8.21 -1.63 4.92
CA GLY A 42 -8.19 -0.24 5.39
C GLY A 42 -9.26 0.61 4.71
N VAL A 43 -9.41 0.49 3.39
CA VAL A 43 -10.46 1.17 2.61
C VAL A 43 -11.84 0.75 3.08
N LYS A 44 -12.06 -0.55 3.30
CA LYS A 44 -13.36 -1.06 3.77
C LYS A 44 -13.70 -0.50 5.15
N THR A 45 -12.81 -0.63 6.13
CA THR A 45 -13.01 -0.11 7.49
C THR A 45 -13.20 1.41 7.50
N GLY A 46 -12.41 2.14 6.70
CA GLY A 46 -12.58 3.59 6.56
C GLY A 46 -13.94 3.99 5.98
N SER A 47 -14.45 3.23 5.02
CA SER A 47 -15.77 3.46 4.44
C SER A 47 -16.91 3.19 5.44
N GLU A 48 -16.78 2.16 6.27
CA GLU A 48 -17.73 1.84 7.33
C GLU A 48 -17.72 2.92 8.42
N PHE A 49 -16.53 3.37 8.82
CA PHE A 49 -16.38 4.50 9.75
C PHE A 49 -17.02 5.77 9.20
N MET A 50 -16.77 6.13 7.94
CA MET A 50 -17.34 7.33 7.34
C MET A 50 -18.86 7.29 7.26
N LYS A 51 -19.45 6.12 6.98
CA LYS A 51 -20.90 5.94 7.02
C LYS A 51 -21.45 6.14 8.42
N ALA A 52 -20.88 5.45 9.42
CA ALA A 52 -21.30 5.58 10.81
C ALA A 52 -21.14 7.01 11.34
N PHE A 53 -20.05 7.68 10.96
CA PHE A 53 -19.80 9.07 11.31
C PHE A 53 -20.85 10.01 10.71
N LYS A 54 -21.16 9.86 9.41
CA LYS A 54 -22.20 10.63 8.75
C LYS A 54 -23.58 10.40 9.39
N GLU A 55 -23.94 9.16 9.67
CA GLU A 55 -25.21 8.83 10.33
C GLU A 55 -25.32 9.45 11.72
N ASN A 56 -24.23 9.45 12.50
CA ASN A 56 -24.21 10.10 13.80
C ASN A 56 -24.34 11.62 13.70
N LEU A 57 -23.65 12.26 12.76
CA LEU A 57 -23.82 13.70 12.50
C LEU A 57 -25.26 14.06 12.10
N GLU A 58 -25.89 13.27 11.25
CA GLU A 58 -27.29 13.48 10.86
C GLU A 58 -28.25 13.31 12.05
N LYS A 59 -28.00 12.32 12.92
CA LYS A 59 -28.77 12.13 14.16
C LYS A 59 -28.60 13.31 15.11
N GLU A 60 -27.37 13.77 15.33
CA GLU A 60 -27.09 14.93 16.19
C GLU A 60 -27.71 16.20 15.63
N ALA A 61 -27.63 16.45 14.32
CA ALA A 61 -28.26 17.60 13.66
C ALA A 61 -29.79 17.59 13.79
N ARG A 62 -30.43 16.41 13.69
CA ARG A 62 -31.88 16.28 13.91
C ARG A 62 -32.28 16.49 15.37
N ASN A 63 -31.43 16.10 16.31
CA ASN A 63 -31.67 16.29 17.73
C ASN A 63 -31.42 17.74 18.18
N SER A 64 -30.45 18.43 17.59
CA SER A 64 -30.18 19.85 17.87
C SER A 64 -31.23 20.78 17.26
N GLY A 65 -31.76 20.47 16.07
CA GLY A 65 -32.86 21.22 15.46
C GLY A 65 -34.25 20.98 16.09
N ARG A 66 -34.35 20.08 17.08
CA ARG A 66 -35.58 19.80 17.85
C ARG A 66 -35.63 20.53 19.20
N LYS A 67 -34.58 21.26 19.57
CA LYS A 67 -34.54 22.20 20.69
C LYS A 67 -34.86 23.60 20.20
#